data_AF-A0A7Y5G7B2-F1
#
_entry.id   AF-A0A7Y5G7B2-F1
#
_cell.length_a   1.000
_cell.length_b   1.000
_cell.length_c   1.000
_cell.angle_alpha   90.00
_cell.angle_beta   90.00
_cell.angle_gamma   90.00
#
_symmetry.space_group_name_H-M   'P 1'
#
loop_
_entity.id
_entity.type
_entity.pdbx_description
1 polymer ?
#
loop_
_entity_poly.entity_id
_entity_poly.type
_entity_poly.pdbx_seq_one_letter_code
_entity_poly.pdbx_strand_id
1 'polypeptide(L)'
;MVKMIIAVVAVFIAWSALDFVIHGVILQSAYASMPQLWRPMEEMKMGLMYFVTFLNAVIFTMIYSKFITQKTLANALSFGIMYGLAAGLSMGYGTYSVQPIPYTMALTWFLGTLIEMAVAGVIVGLIIKE
;
A
#
# COMPACT_ATOMS: atom_id res chain seq x y z
N MET A 1 -16.71 16.61 2.34
CA MET A 1 -16.52 15.69 3.49
C MET A 1 -16.93 14.26 3.17
N VAL A 2 -18.18 14.00 2.74
CA VAL A 2 -18.66 12.63 2.42
C VAL A 2 -17.80 11.90 1.37
N LYS A 3 -17.48 12.55 0.23
CA LYS A 3 -16.59 11.98 -0.80
C LYS A 3 -15.22 11.54 -0.24
N MET A 4 -14.69 12.28 0.74
CA MET A 4 -13.40 11.99 1.36
C MET A 4 -13.50 10.68 2.17
N ILE A 5 -14.52 10.57 3.02
CA ILE A 5 -14.76 9.36 3.84
C ILE A 5 -14.92 8.14 2.94
N ILE A 6 -15.71 8.25 1.87
CA ILE A 6 -15.91 7.17 0.89
C ILE A 6 -14.58 6.78 0.23
N ALA A 7 -13.77 7.76 -0.20
CA ALA A 7 -12.48 7.49 -0.81
C ALA A 7 -11.52 6.77 0.15
N VAL A 8 -11.44 7.20 1.41
CA VAL A 8 -10.60 6.53 2.41
C VAL A 8 -11.03 5.10 2.66
N VAL A 9 -12.33 4.87 2.85
CA VAL A 9 -12.85 3.52 3.09
C VAL A 9 -12.59 2.64 1.87
N ALA A 10 -12.80 3.15 0.66
CA ALA A 10 -12.54 2.41 -0.58
C ALA A 10 -11.05 2.06 -0.74
N VAL A 11 -10.14 3.00 -0.48
CA VAL A 11 -8.69 2.75 -0.51
C VAL A 11 -8.28 1.73 0.54
N PHE A 12 -8.77 1.88 1.78
CA PHE A 12 -8.46 0.96 2.88
C PHE A 12 -8.90 -0.48 2.57
N ILE A 13 -10.10 -0.66 2.02
CA ILE A 13 -10.60 -1.98 1.60
C ILE A 13 -9.76 -2.53 0.45
N ALA A 14 -9.44 -1.71 -0.55
CA ALA A 14 -8.65 -2.13 -1.71
C ALA A 14 -7.24 -2.59 -1.29
N TRP A 15 -6.55 -1.82 -0.45
CA TRP A 15 -5.25 -2.22 0.10
C TRP A 15 -5.37 -3.47 0.93
N SER A 16 -6.34 -3.56 1.85
CA SER A 16 -6.51 -4.78 2.66
C SER A 16 -6.72 -6.05 1.81
N ALA A 17 -7.43 -5.92 0.67
CA ALA A 17 -7.63 -7.03 -0.27
C ALA A 17 -6.35 -7.35 -1.06
N LEU A 18 -5.63 -6.34 -1.52
CA LEU A 18 -4.37 -6.52 -2.25
C LEU A 18 -3.26 -7.07 -1.34
N ASP A 19 -3.14 -6.56 -0.11
CA ASP A 19 -2.26 -7.07 0.95
C ASP A 19 -2.52 -8.55 1.19
N PHE A 20 -3.79 -8.98 1.28
CA PHE A 20 -4.11 -10.40 1.42
C PHE A 20 -3.63 -11.23 0.22
N VAL A 21 -3.79 -10.73 -1.00
CA VAL A 21 -3.31 -11.44 -2.20
C VAL A 21 -1.78 -11.48 -2.23
N ILE A 22 -1.10 -10.37 -1.98
CA ILE A 22 0.35 -10.25 -2.03
C ILE A 22 1.00 -11.07 -0.92
N HIS A 23 0.55 -10.90 0.31
CA HIS A 23 1.18 -11.48 1.50
C HIS A 23 0.61 -12.85 1.88
N GLY A 24 -0.70 -13.04 1.75
CA GLY A 24 -1.40 -14.27 2.11
C GLY A 24 -1.41 -15.34 1.03
N VAL A 25 -1.21 -14.96 -0.24
CA VAL A 25 -1.22 -15.90 -1.38
C VAL A 25 0.14 -15.94 -2.08
N ILE A 26 0.63 -14.82 -2.62
CA ILE A 26 1.84 -14.80 -3.45
C ILE A 26 3.09 -15.08 -2.61
N LEU A 27 3.22 -14.43 -1.45
CA LEU A 27 4.41 -14.55 -0.58
C LEU A 27 4.28 -15.59 0.51
N GLN A 28 3.15 -16.32 0.59
CA GLN A 28 2.88 -17.25 1.67
C GLN A 28 4.00 -18.28 1.86
N SER A 29 4.44 -18.90 0.75
CA SER A 29 5.50 -19.91 0.77
C SER A 29 6.86 -19.32 1.13
N ALA A 30 7.16 -18.10 0.67
CA ALA A 30 8.40 -17.39 1.00
C ALA A 30 8.44 -16.96 2.47
N TYR A 31 7.29 -16.64 3.08
CA TYR A 31 7.21 -16.34 4.51
C TYR A 31 7.32 -17.59 5.37
N ALA A 32 6.76 -18.71 4.93
CA ALA A 32 6.87 -19.99 5.62
C ALA A 32 8.32 -20.50 5.72
N SER A 33 9.19 -20.14 4.77
CA SER A 33 10.62 -20.49 4.82
C SER A 33 11.48 -19.54 5.66
N MET A 34 10.90 -18.44 6.17
CA MET A 34 11.60 -17.45 6.98
C MET A 34 10.79 -17.03 8.22
N PRO A 35 10.41 -17.97 9.11
CA PRO A 35 9.58 -17.67 10.27
C PRO A 35 10.20 -16.62 11.21
N GLN A 36 11.53 -16.56 11.29
CA GLN A 36 12.27 -15.61 12.11
C GLN A 36 12.18 -14.15 11.63
N LEU A 37 11.69 -13.90 10.42
CA LEU A 37 11.47 -12.54 9.91
C LEU A 37 10.32 -11.84 10.65
N TRP A 38 9.34 -12.62 11.11
CA TRP A 38 8.10 -12.12 11.67
C TRP A 38 8.02 -12.36 13.17
N ARG A 39 7.22 -11.53 13.85
CA ARG A 39 6.82 -11.83 15.23
C ARG A 39 6.07 -13.18 15.26
N PRO A 40 6.15 -13.93 16.36
CA PRO A 40 5.25 -15.06 16.58
C PRO A 40 3.78 -14.63 16.40
N MET A 41 2.94 -15.50 15.86
CA MET A 41 1.54 -15.20 15.55
C MET A 41 0.78 -14.59 16.72
N GLU A 42 1.00 -15.10 17.94
CA GLU A 42 0.35 -14.62 19.17
C GLU A 42 0.81 -13.22 19.59
N GLU A 43 1.98 -12.78 19.13
CA GLU A 43 2.56 -11.47 19.42
C GLU A 43 2.26 -10.45 18.31
N MET A 44 1.72 -10.89 17.17
CA MET A 44 1.37 -10.01 16.07
C MET A 44 0.30 -9.00 16.48
N LYS A 45 0.60 -7.72 16.29
CA LYS A 45 -0.29 -6.61 16.66
C LYS A 45 -1.27 -6.32 15.53
N MET A 46 -2.18 -7.27 15.25
CA MET A 46 -3.11 -7.19 14.11
C MET A 46 -3.96 -5.91 14.12
N GLY A 47 -4.45 -5.48 15.29
CA GLY A 47 -5.19 -4.22 15.42
C GLY A 47 -4.35 -2.99 15.05
N LEU A 48 -3.06 -2.98 15.42
CA LEU A 48 -2.14 -1.91 15.03
C LEU A 48 -1.87 -1.94 13.52
N MET A 49 -1.70 -3.13 12.93
CA MET A 49 -1.49 -3.29 11.50
C MET A 49 -2.64 -2.66 10.69
N TYR A 50 -3.89 -3.01 10.98
CA TYR A 50 -5.04 -2.40 10.30
C TYR A 50 -5.18 -0.91 10.60
N PHE A 51 -4.87 -0.48 11.82
CA PHE A 51 -4.92 0.93 12.19
C PHE A 51 -3.91 1.78 11.39
N VAL A 52 -2.67 1.30 11.22
CA VAL A 52 -1.66 2.02 10.42
C VAL A 52 -2.02 2.03 8.94
N THR A 53 -2.58 0.93 8.40
CA THR A 53 -3.08 0.89 7.02
C THR A 53 -4.22 1.89 6.81
N PHE A 54 -5.16 1.97 7.76
CA PHE A 54 -6.25 2.95 7.73
C PHE A 54 -5.73 4.39 7.77
N LEU A 55 -4.80 4.71 8.67
CA LEU A 55 -4.20 6.05 8.74
C LEU A 55 -3.42 6.40 7.46
N ASN A 56 -2.70 5.45 6.87
CA ASN A 56 -2.06 5.68 5.57
C ASN A 56 -3.09 5.97 4.47
N ALA A 57 -4.22 5.25 4.44
CA ALA A 57 -5.28 5.51 3.47
C ALA A 57 -5.87 6.91 3.63
N VAL A 58 -6.05 7.36 4.89
CA VAL A 58 -6.46 8.73 5.23
C VAL A 58 -5.44 9.75 4.70
N ILE A 59 -4.15 9.56 4.99
CA ILE A 59 -3.09 10.49 4.59
C ILE A 59 -2.95 10.54 3.06
N PHE A 60 -2.88 9.38 2.39
CA PHE A 60 -2.80 9.28 0.93
C PHE A 60 -3.95 10.05 0.25
N THR A 61 -5.17 9.78 0.71
CA THR A 61 -6.37 10.44 0.17
C THR A 61 -6.37 11.95 0.44
N MET A 62 -5.94 12.38 1.64
CA MET A 62 -5.81 13.80 1.98
C MET A 62 -4.75 14.49 1.12
N ILE A 63 -3.62 13.84 0.84
CA ILE A 63 -2.57 14.41 -0.01
C ILE A 63 -3.13 14.68 -1.40
N TYR A 64 -3.77 13.68 -2.02
CA TYR A 64 -4.43 13.86 -3.32
C TYR A 64 -5.49 14.97 -3.28
N SER A 65 -6.36 14.95 -2.25
CA SER A 65 -7.46 15.90 -2.13
C SER A 65 -6.97 17.33 -1.96
N LYS A 66 -5.89 17.58 -1.20
CA LYS A 66 -5.44 18.92 -0.85
C LYS A 66 -4.39 19.50 -1.80
N PHE A 67 -3.47 18.68 -2.31
CA PHE A 67 -2.28 19.18 -3.00
C PHE A 67 -2.29 18.97 -4.51
N ILE A 68 -3.15 18.09 -5.04
CA ILE A 68 -3.25 17.88 -6.49
C ILE A 68 -4.35 18.76 -7.05
N THR A 69 -4.03 19.90 -7.66
CA THR A 69 -5.06 20.88 -8.07
C THR A 69 -6.02 20.34 -9.13
N GLN A 70 -5.50 19.82 -10.24
CA GLN A 70 -6.31 19.31 -11.35
C GLN A 70 -6.75 17.87 -11.08
N LYS A 71 -8.04 17.65 -10.80
CA LYS A 71 -8.60 16.34 -10.41
C LYS A 71 -8.90 15.44 -11.62
N THR A 72 -7.89 15.16 -12.43
CA THR A 72 -7.99 14.21 -13.54
C THR A 72 -7.57 12.81 -13.10
N LEU A 73 -8.11 11.78 -13.77
CA LEU A 73 -7.71 10.40 -13.51
C LEU A 73 -6.23 10.15 -13.80
N ALA A 74 -5.69 10.81 -14.84
CA ALA A 74 -4.26 10.74 -15.17
C ALA A 74 -3.39 11.29 -14.03
N ASN A 75 -3.75 12.44 -13.45
CA ASN A 75 -3.02 13.01 -12.31
C ASN A 75 -3.14 12.13 -11.06
N ALA A 76 -4.30 11.51 -10.84
CA ALA A 76 -4.52 10.60 -9.71
C ALA A 76 -3.68 9.31 -9.84
N LEU A 77 -3.65 8.72 -11.03
CA LEU A 77 -2.82 7.56 -11.33
C LEU A 77 -1.33 7.91 -11.21
N SER A 78 -0.89 9.03 -11.80
CA SER A 78 0.50 9.49 -11.68
C SER A 78 0.90 9.76 -10.23
N PHE A 79 0.02 10.37 -9.43
CA PHE A 79 0.23 10.53 -7.99
C PHE A 79 0.41 9.18 -7.29
N GLY A 80 -0.49 8.22 -7.55
CA GLY A 80 -0.41 6.87 -7.01
C GLY A 80 0.89 6.15 -7.39
N ILE A 81 1.30 6.23 -8.66
CA ILE A 81 2.55 5.66 -9.16
C ILE A 81 3.76 6.29 -8.46
N MET A 82 3.83 7.61 -8.37
CA MET A 82 4.97 8.30 -7.73
C MET A 82 5.06 7.97 -6.24
N TYR A 83 3.93 7.92 -5.54
CA TYR A 83 3.88 7.49 -4.15
C TYR A 83 4.31 6.02 -4.01
N GLY A 84 3.81 5.15 -4.89
CA GLY A 84 4.16 3.72 -4.95
C GLY A 84 5.63 3.46 -5.25
N LEU A 85 6.26 4.26 -6.12
CA LEU A 85 7.70 4.18 -6.36
C LEU A 85 8.48 4.53 -5.10
N ALA A 86 8.14 5.63 -4.42
CA ALA A 86 8.82 6.02 -3.19
C ALA A 86 8.64 4.99 -2.07
N ALA A 87 7.40 4.58 -1.81
CA ALA A 87 7.06 3.61 -0.77
C ALA A 87 7.62 2.21 -1.08
N GLY A 88 7.46 1.73 -2.31
CA GLY A 88 7.91 0.42 -2.75
C GLY A 88 9.43 0.32 -2.81
N LEU A 89 10.14 1.38 -3.23
CA LEU A 89 11.61 1.39 -3.21
C LEU A 89 12.12 1.31 -1.77
N SER A 90 11.52 2.09 -0.86
CA SER A 90 11.86 2.08 0.56
C SER A 90 11.60 0.70 1.19
N MET A 91 10.42 0.14 0.98
CA MET A 91 10.02 -1.12 1.60
C MET A 91 10.71 -2.33 0.96
N GLY A 92 10.73 -2.45 -0.36
CA GLY A 92 11.34 -3.57 -1.09
C GLY A 92 12.86 -3.51 -1.07
N TYR A 93 13.43 -2.60 -1.86
CA TYR A 93 14.87 -2.51 -2.07
C TYR A 93 15.62 -1.86 -0.90
N GLY A 94 15.00 -0.94 -0.18
CA GLY A 94 15.55 -0.37 1.04
C GLY A 94 15.80 -1.46 2.09
N THR A 95 14.80 -2.31 2.34
CA THR A 95 14.97 -3.47 3.23
C THR A 95 16.01 -4.46 2.71
N TYR A 96 15.96 -4.84 1.44
CA TYR A 96 16.92 -5.75 0.82
C TYR A 96 18.38 -5.27 0.90
N SER A 97 18.61 -3.96 0.92
CA SER A 97 19.96 -3.40 0.99
C SER A 97 20.72 -3.73 2.29
N VAL A 98 19.99 -4.05 3.37
CA VAL A 98 20.57 -4.28 4.71
C VAL A 98 20.09 -5.57 5.37
N GLN A 99 18.94 -6.10 4.96
CA GLN A 99 18.39 -7.36 5.48
C GLN A 99 18.57 -8.48 4.45
N PRO A 100 18.88 -9.72 4.89
CA PRO A 100 19.11 -10.86 4.01
C PRO A 100 17.80 -11.50 3.53
N ILE A 101 16.88 -10.70 2.99
CA ILE A 101 15.64 -11.21 2.38
C ILE A 101 15.91 -11.72 0.95
N PRO A 102 15.17 -12.73 0.44
CA PRO A 102 15.31 -13.18 -0.94
C PRO A 102 14.99 -12.06 -1.94
N TYR A 103 15.72 -12.02 -3.05
CA TYR A 103 15.48 -11.03 -4.11
C TYR A 103 14.02 -11.05 -4.61
N THR A 104 13.44 -12.24 -4.77
CA THR A 104 12.04 -12.37 -5.20
C THR A 104 11.08 -11.71 -4.23
N MET A 105 11.32 -11.79 -2.92
CA MET A 105 10.52 -11.12 -1.90
C MET A 105 10.64 -9.59 -2.01
N ALA A 106 11.87 -9.08 -2.15
CA ALA A 106 12.12 -7.64 -2.33
C ALA A 106 11.42 -7.09 -3.59
N LEU A 107 11.51 -7.83 -4.71
CA LEU A 107 10.86 -7.48 -5.96
C LEU A 107 9.33 -7.50 -5.83
N THR A 108 8.77 -8.52 -5.17
CA THR A 108 7.32 -8.61 -4.94
C THR A 108 6.82 -7.50 -4.02
N TRP A 109 7.56 -7.14 -2.96
CA TRP A 109 7.22 -6.00 -2.10
C TRP A 109 7.22 -4.68 -2.86
N PHE A 110 8.24 -4.45 -3.69
CA PHE A 110 8.30 -3.26 -4.54
C PHE A 110 7.12 -3.18 -5.51
N LEU A 111 6.90 -4.24 -6.32
CA LEU A 111 5.84 -4.25 -7.33
C LEU A 111 4.44 -4.26 -6.70
N GLY A 112 4.27 -4.99 -5.60
CA GLY A 112 3.02 -5.04 -4.83
C GLY A 112 2.63 -3.65 -4.34
N THR A 113 3.54 -2.97 -3.65
CA THR A 113 3.32 -1.59 -3.18
C THR A 113 3.02 -0.64 -4.34
N LEU A 114 3.74 -0.76 -5.46
CA LEU A 114 3.50 0.08 -6.64
C LEU A 114 2.08 -0.11 -7.19
N ILE A 115 1.62 -1.35 -7.31
CA ILE A 115 0.27 -1.68 -7.78
C ILE A 115 -0.78 -1.17 -6.81
N GLU A 116 -0.60 -1.36 -5.50
CA GLU A 116 -1.51 -0.88 -4.47
C GLU A 116 -1.71 0.63 -4.51
N MET A 117 -0.62 1.39 -4.63
CA MET A 117 -0.68 2.84 -4.68
C MET A 117 -1.25 3.34 -6.01
N ALA A 118 -0.98 2.66 -7.13
CA ALA A 118 -1.60 2.97 -8.42
C ALA A 118 -3.12 2.73 -8.39
N VAL A 119 -3.58 1.60 -7.83
CA VAL A 119 -5.00 1.28 -7.64
C VAL A 119 -5.65 2.32 -6.72
N ALA A 120 -5.01 2.69 -5.61
CA ALA A 120 -5.52 3.75 -4.74
C ALA A 120 -5.61 5.09 -5.48
N GLY A 121 -4.62 5.43 -6.30
CA GLY A 121 -4.63 6.61 -7.18
C GLY A 121 -5.86 6.63 -8.09
N VAL A 122 -6.17 5.51 -8.75
CA VAL A 122 -7.39 5.37 -9.56
C VAL A 122 -8.65 5.56 -8.72
N ILE A 123 -8.75 4.90 -7.55
CA ILE A 123 -9.90 5.00 -6.65
C ILE A 123 -10.14 6.46 -6.23
N VAL A 124 -9.10 7.17 -5.76
CA VAL A 124 -9.26 8.56 -5.33
C VAL A 124 -9.59 9.48 -6.49
N GLY A 125 -9.04 9.26 -7.69
CA GLY A 125 -9.37 10.03 -8.89
C GLY A 125 -10.81 9.82 -9.39
N LEU A 126 -11.39 8.64 -9.14
CA LEU A 126 -12.79 8.35 -9.47
C LEU A 126 -13.78 8.94 -8.47
N ILE A 127 -13.38 9.15 -7.21
CA ILE A 127 -14.28 9.61 -6.14
C ILE A 127 -14.12 11.12 -5.89
N ILE A 128 -12.89 11.60 -5.80
CA ILE A 128 -12.53 12.99 -5.52
C ILE A 128 -12.33 13.73 -6.84
N LYS A 129 -13.45 14.14 -7.42
CA LYS A 129 -13.52 15.02 -8.59
C LYS A 129 -13.75 16.46 -8.16
N GLU A 130 -13.37 17.39 -9.04
CA GLU A 130 -13.82 18.80 -9.00
C GLU A 130 -15.35 18.89 -8.86
#